data_AF-A0A7R9JJ68-F1
#
_entry.id   AF-A0A7R9JJ68-F1
#
_cell.length_a   1.000
_cell.length_b   1.000
_cell.length_c   1.000
_cell.angle_alpha   90.00
_cell.angle_beta   90.00
_cell.angle_gamma   90.00
#
_symmetry.space_group_name_H-M   'P 1'
#
loop_
_entity.id
_entity.type
_entity.pdbx_description
1 polymer ?
#
loop_
_entity_poly.entity_id
_entity_poly.type
_entity_poly.pdbx_seq_one_letter_code
_entity_poly.pdbx_strand_id
1 'polypeptide(L)'
;MNRHHYALFVRNCRMILLLRRDFSEGDLNIFRPAEWRWKLPQVCDSEWHHYAVSVKFPEITLYVDGQLFKAEKKNPEIIDDWPLHPTKGINTTLTVGACWQGSDNKMKHHFHGYLAGLSVLLHKMEKPDVLSCLHKCKESLEVPAMELLEPGMELLTNSGMN
;
A
#
# COMPACT_ATOMS: atom_id res chain seq x y z
N MET A 1 -8.39 -21.31 15.13
CA MET A 1 -9.12 -20.12 14.67
C MET A 1 -8.11 -19.14 14.12
N ASN A 2 -8.34 -18.57 12.94
CA ASN A 2 -7.41 -17.57 12.39
C ASN A 2 -7.60 -16.20 13.04
N ARG A 3 -6.49 -15.54 13.34
CA ARG A 3 -6.46 -14.13 13.67
C ARG A 3 -5.54 -13.41 12.71
N HIS A 4 -6.12 -12.82 11.67
CA HIS A 4 -5.38 -11.94 10.76
C HIS A 4 -5.18 -10.58 11.46
N HIS A 5 -3.94 -10.26 11.83
CA HIS A 5 -3.62 -8.95 12.42
C HIS A 5 -3.60 -7.89 11.32
N TYR A 6 -2.95 -8.21 10.21
CA TYR A 6 -2.97 -7.40 9.01
C TYR A 6 -3.01 -8.30 7.77
N ALA A 7 -3.56 -7.78 6.67
CA ALA A 7 -3.52 -8.41 5.36
C ALA A 7 -3.71 -7.34 4.28
N LEU A 8 -3.04 -7.51 3.14
CA LEU A 8 -3.31 -6.77 1.92
C LEU A 8 -3.77 -7.78 0.86
N PHE A 9 -4.97 -7.60 0.32
CA PHE A 9 -5.55 -8.56 -0.62
C PHE A 9 -6.49 -7.89 -1.61
N VAL A 10 -6.80 -8.60 -2.69
CA VAL A 10 -7.73 -8.15 -3.73
C VAL A 10 -9.00 -8.98 -3.67
N ARG A 11 -10.16 -8.32 -3.75
CA ARG A 11 -11.47 -8.98 -3.86
C ARG A 11 -12.45 -8.08 -4.59
N ASN A 12 -13.15 -8.59 -5.60
CA ASN A 12 -14.21 -7.87 -6.32
C ASN A 12 -13.77 -6.48 -6.80
N CYS A 13 -12.60 -6.42 -7.46
CA CYS A 13 -11.96 -5.20 -7.96
C CYS A 13 -11.76 -4.11 -6.90
N ARG A 14 -11.41 -4.57 -5.70
CA ARG A 14 -10.96 -3.71 -4.61
C ARG A 14 -9.63 -4.20 -4.09
N MET A 15 -8.71 -3.28 -3.84
CA MET A 15 -7.61 -3.54 -2.93
C MET A 15 -8.07 -3.27 -1.51
N ILE A 16 -7.76 -4.18 -0.60
CA ILE A 16 -8.25 -4.16 0.77
C ILE A 16 -7.05 -4.30 1.71
N LEU A 17 -6.84 -3.29 2.55
CA LEU A 17 -5.97 -3.38 3.71
C LEU A 17 -6.83 -3.71 4.93
N LEU A 18 -6.62 -4.88 5.52
CA LEU A 18 -7.02 -5.18 6.89
C LEU A 18 -5.84 -4.83 7.80
N LEU A 19 -6.08 -4.02 8.83
CA LEU A 19 -5.11 -3.69 9.87
C LEU A 19 -5.84 -3.52 11.20
N ARG A 20 -5.93 -4.61 11.96
CA ARG A 20 -6.54 -4.62 13.29
C ARG A 20 -5.51 -4.30 14.35
N ARG A 21 -5.92 -3.50 15.34
CA ARG A 21 -5.05 -3.14 16.46
C ARG A 21 -4.84 -4.32 17.39
N ASP A 22 -3.61 -4.44 17.87
CA ASP A 22 -3.31 -5.28 19.02
C ASP A 22 -3.93 -4.69 20.29
N PHE A 23 -4.06 -5.54 21.30
CA PHE A 23 -4.52 -5.14 22.62
C PHE A 23 -3.61 -4.07 23.24
N SER A 24 -4.19 -2.93 23.60
CA SER A 24 -3.62 -1.99 24.56
C SER A 24 -4.56 -1.88 25.76
N GLU A 25 -4.02 -1.97 26.98
CA GLU A 25 -4.80 -1.90 28.22
C GLU A 25 -5.72 -0.67 28.21
N GLY A 26 -7.05 -0.88 28.27
CA GLY A 26 -8.07 0.18 28.34
C GLY A 26 -9.00 0.33 27.12
N ASP A 27 -8.69 -0.26 25.96
CA ASP A 27 -9.32 0.10 24.67
C ASP A 27 -10.31 -0.94 24.10
N LEU A 28 -10.76 -1.93 24.90
CA LEU A 28 -11.57 -3.08 24.40
C LEU A 28 -12.93 -2.69 23.79
N ASN A 29 -13.46 -1.53 24.17
CA ASN A 29 -14.78 -1.05 23.76
C ASN A 29 -14.70 0.19 22.84
N ILE A 30 -13.58 0.40 22.13
CA ILE A 30 -13.50 1.46 21.11
C ILE A 30 -13.44 0.86 19.71
N PHE A 31 -14.49 1.15 18.93
CA PHE A 31 -14.56 0.87 17.50
C PHE A 31 -13.65 1.86 16.77
N ARG A 32 -12.69 1.36 15.98
CA ARG A 32 -11.74 2.20 15.23
C ARG A 32 -11.50 1.63 13.83
N PRO A 33 -11.02 2.45 12.88
CA PRO A 33 -10.69 2.00 11.53
C PRO A 33 -9.80 0.77 11.55
N ALA A 34 -10.24 -0.27 10.84
CA ALA A 34 -9.56 -1.56 10.78
C ALA A 34 -9.48 -2.13 9.36
N GLU A 35 -10.34 -1.67 8.44
CA GLU A 35 -10.31 -2.09 7.05
C GLU A 35 -10.48 -0.89 6.11
N TRP A 36 -9.59 -0.78 5.12
CA TRP A 36 -9.65 0.23 4.06
C TRP A 36 -9.83 -0.48 2.72
N ARG A 37 -10.93 -0.18 2.03
CA ARG A 37 -11.33 -0.82 0.79
C ARG A 37 -11.31 0.19 -0.35
N TRP A 38 -10.24 0.19 -1.14
CA TRP A 38 -10.15 1.00 -2.35
C TRP A 38 -10.79 0.27 -3.52
N LYS A 39 -11.81 0.85 -4.15
CA LYS A 39 -12.28 0.40 -5.46
C LYS A 39 -11.30 0.89 -6.51
N LEU A 40 -10.59 -0.03 -7.15
CA LEU A 40 -9.51 0.24 -8.10
C LEU A 40 -9.72 -0.62 -9.34
N PRO A 41 -9.92 -0.02 -10.53
CA PRO A 41 -9.91 -0.78 -11.79
C PRO A 41 -8.59 -1.53 -12.03
N GLN A 42 -7.47 -0.95 -11.59
CA GLN A 42 -6.09 -1.45 -11.79
C GLN A 42 -5.84 -2.84 -11.21
N VAL A 43 -6.61 -3.27 -10.20
CA VAL A 43 -6.43 -4.62 -9.65
C VAL A 43 -7.17 -5.71 -10.45
N CYS A 44 -7.84 -5.32 -11.54
CA CYS A 44 -8.72 -6.18 -12.35
C CYS A 44 -8.52 -6.03 -13.87
N ASP A 45 -7.65 -5.14 -14.34
CA ASP A 45 -7.42 -4.90 -15.77
C ASP A 45 -6.34 -5.81 -16.37
N SER A 46 -5.67 -6.62 -15.54
CA SER A 46 -4.61 -7.56 -15.95
C SER A 46 -3.32 -6.89 -16.46
N GLU A 47 -3.09 -5.64 -16.08
CA GLU A 47 -1.86 -4.90 -16.39
C GLU A 47 -0.91 -4.84 -15.19
N TRP A 48 0.36 -4.49 -15.45
CA TRP A 48 1.33 -4.26 -14.39
C TRP A 48 1.07 -2.91 -13.72
N HIS A 49 0.85 -2.94 -12.40
CA HIS A 49 0.68 -1.75 -11.59
C HIS A 49 1.61 -1.79 -10.37
N HIS A 50 2.08 -0.60 -9.98
CA HIS A 50 2.82 -0.42 -8.74
C HIS A 50 1.89 0.10 -7.64
N TYR A 51 1.88 -0.58 -6.49
CA TYR A 51 1.11 -0.16 -5.33
C TYR A 51 2.01 0.09 -4.14
N ALA A 52 1.84 1.23 -3.48
CA ALA A 52 2.47 1.50 -2.19
C ALA A 52 1.42 1.94 -1.18
N VAL A 53 1.36 1.24 -0.05
CA VAL A 53 0.46 1.53 1.06
C VAL A 53 1.30 2.06 2.22
N SER A 54 1.13 3.34 2.55
CA SER A 54 1.80 3.98 3.68
C SER A 54 0.86 4.05 4.87
N VAL A 55 1.33 3.58 6.02
CA VAL A 55 0.53 3.43 7.24
C VAL A 55 1.05 4.40 8.30
N LYS A 56 0.30 5.48 8.53
CA LYS A 56 0.47 6.39 9.66
C LYS A 56 -0.82 6.36 10.49
N PHE A 57 -1.05 5.22 11.14
CA PHE A 57 -2.32 4.90 11.76
C PHE A 57 -2.89 6.06 12.62
N PRO A 58 -4.18 6.42 12.46
CA PRO A 58 -5.20 5.78 11.61
C PRO A 58 -5.21 6.26 10.15
N GLU A 59 -4.29 7.14 9.76
CA GLU A 59 -4.18 7.65 8.39
C GLU A 59 -3.48 6.62 7.50
N ILE A 60 -4.15 6.20 6.44
CA ILE A 60 -3.60 5.28 5.43
C ILE A 60 -3.59 5.99 4.09
N THR A 61 -2.42 5.98 3.46
CA THR A 61 -2.21 6.60 2.16
C THR A 61 -1.92 5.51 1.14
N LEU A 62 -2.65 5.52 0.03
CA LEU A 62 -2.40 4.63 -1.11
C LEU A 62 -1.75 5.44 -2.24
N TYR A 63 -0.71 4.87 -2.84
CA TYR A 63 -0.19 5.29 -4.12
C TYR A 63 -0.43 4.19 -5.16
N VAL A 64 -0.92 4.57 -6.33
CA VAL A 64 -1.08 3.71 -7.50
C VAL A 64 -0.23 4.31 -8.59
N ASP A 65 0.71 3.54 -9.13
CA ASP A 65 1.57 3.96 -10.24
C ASP A 65 2.30 5.28 -9.92
N GLY A 66 2.85 5.36 -8.70
CA GLY A 66 3.59 6.52 -8.20
C GLY A 66 2.73 7.76 -7.94
N GLN A 67 1.42 7.70 -8.17
CA GLN A 67 0.50 8.81 -7.92
C GLN A 67 -0.28 8.59 -6.62
N LEU A 68 -0.44 9.66 -5.85
CA LEU A 68 -1.28 9.65 -4.66
C LEU A 68 -2.74 9.37 -5.06
N PHE A 69 -3.31 8.32 -4.49
CA PHE A 69 -4.74 8.03 -4.64
C PHE A 69 -5.57 9.16 -4.01
N LYS A 70 -6.44 9.78 -4.80
CA LYS A 70 -7.32 10.84 -4.35
C LYS A 70 -8.59 10.24 -3.76
N ALA A 71 -8.81 10.45 -2.47
CA ALA A 71 -10.02 9.98 -1.82
C ALA A 71 -11.26 10.69 -2.39
N GLU A 72 -12.30 9.91 -2.65
CA GLU A 72 -13.62 10.36 -3.03
C GLU A 72 -14.62 10.09 -1.90
N LYS A 73 -15.82 10.66 -2.01
CA LYS A 73 -16.87 10.55 -0.97
C LYS A 73 -17.18 9.11 -0.52
N LYS A 74 -16.96 8.10 -1.37
CA LYS A 74 -17.23 6.68 -1.10
C LYS A 74 -16.03 5.76 -1.41
N ASN A 75 -14.82 6.30 -1.52
CA ASN A 75 -13.64 5.53 -1.90
C ASN A 75 -12.35 6.15 -1.30
N PRO A 76 -11.63 5.46 -0.39
CA PRO A 76 -11.91 4.13 0.14
C PRO A 76 -13.17 4.08 1.02
N GLU A 77 -13.80 2.92 1.08
CA GLU A 77 -14.72 2.57 2.18
C GLU A 77 -13.85 2.19 3.40
N ILE A 78 -14.10 2.83 4.53
CA ILE A 78 -13.41 2.56 5.79
C ILE A 78 -14.38 1.84 6.72
N ILE A 79 -13.96 0.70 7.24
CA ILE A 79 -14.74 -0.10 8.17
C ILE A 79 -14.00 -0.16 9.48
N ASP A 80 -14.71 0.21 10.52
CA ASP A 80 -14.23 0.11 11.88
C ASP A 80 -14.44 -1.32 12.39
N ASP A 81 -13.56 -1.79 13.28
CA ASP A 81 -13.69 -3.10 13.95
C ASP A 81 -13.20 -3.00 15.39
N TRP A 82 -13.50 -4.03 16.18
CA TRP A 82 -12.96 -4.20 17.52
C TRP A 82 -11.46 -4.53 17.49
N PRO A 83 -10.69 -4.13 18.51
CA PRO A 83 -9.31 -4.57 18.64
C PRO A 83 -9.24 -6.09 18.84
N LEU A 84 -8.09 -6.67 18.53
CA LEU A 84 -7.85 -8.08 18.81
C LEU A 84 -7.84 -8.32 20.32
N HIS A 85 -8.56 -9.35 20.78
CA HIS A 85 -8.44 -9.77 22.18
C HIS A 85 -6.98 -10.06 22.55
N PRO A 86 -6.58 -9.82 23.80
CA PRO A 86 -5.23 -10.15 24.25
C PRO A 86 -4.94 -11.64 24.05
N THR A 87 -3.75 -11.95 23.55
CA THR A 87 -3.28 -13.33 23.38
C THR A 87 -1.78 -13.35 23.63
N LYS A 88 -1.32 -14.25 24.50
CA LYS A 88 0.10 -14.38 24.88
C LYS A 88 0.73 -15.56 24.12
N GLY A 89 2.02 -15.45 23.81
CA GLY A 89 2.81 -16.56 23.25
C GLY A 89 2.45 -16.93 21.80
N ILE A 90 2.06 -15.95 20.99
CA ILE A 90 1.75 -16.17 19.56
C ILE A 90 3.02 -15.95 18.73
N ASN A 91 3.35 -16.92 17.89
CA ASN A 91 4.30 -16.71 16.79
C ASN A 91 3.56 -16.11 15.60
N THR A 92 4.06 -15.00 15.08
CA THR A 92 3.53 -14.37 13.86
C THR A 92 4.29 -14.85 12.63
N THR A 93 3.60 -14.94 11.50
CA THR A 93 4.20 -15.32 10.22
C THR A 93 3.61 -14.45 9.14
N LEU A 94 4.48 -13.91 8.28
CA LEU A 94 4.08 -13.22 7.06
C LEU A 94 3.99 -14.24 5.93
N THR A 95 2.86 -14.27 5.23
CA THR A 95 2.67 -15.10 4.04
C THR A 95 2.42 -14.22 2.83
N VAL A 96 3.03 -14.58 1.70
CA VAL A 96 2.78 -13.93 0.41
C VAL A 96 2.16 -14.96 -0.52
N GLY A 97 1.12 -14.56 -1.25
CA GLY A 97 0.47 -15.40 -2.26
C GLY A 97 -0.57 -16.37 -1.72
N ALA A 98 -0.82 -16.43 -0.41
CA ALA A 98 -1.94 -17.16 0.17
C ALA A 98 -2.24 -16.71 1.60
N CYS A 99 -3.39 -17.13 2.11
CA CYS A 99 -3.84 -16.91 3.49
C CYS A 99 -3.77 -18.21 4.29
N TRP A 100 -3.06 -18.21 5.42
CA TRP A 100 -3.03 -19.37 6.31
C TRP A 100 -4.38 -19.57 6.99
N GLN A 101 -4.94 -20.78 6.92
CA GLN A 101 -6.16 -21.22 7.61
C GLN A 101 -5.85 -22.21 8.74
N GLY A 102 -5.67 -21.68 9.96
CA GLY A 102 -5.30 -22.43 11.15
C GLY A 102 -6.38 -23.36 11.72
N SER A 103 -7.66 -23.24 11.32
CA SER A 103 -8.64 -24.31 11.63
C SER A 103 -8.39 -25.58 10.82
N ASP A 104 -7.86 -25.41 9.61
CA ASP A 104 -7.73 -26.48 8.61
C ASP A 104 -6.25 -26.86 8.41
N ASN A 105 -5.35 -26.20 9.13
CA ASN A 105 -3.90 -26.33 9.05
C ASN A 105 -3.36 -26.27 7.60
N LYS A 106 -3.90 -25.38 6.77
CA LYS A 106 -3.52 -25.25 5.35
C LYS A 106 -3.62 -23.83 4.83
N MET A 107 -2.94 -23.54 3.72
CA MET A 107 -3.13 -22.30 2.97
C MET A 107 -4.45 -22.34 2.17
N LYS A 108 -5.13 -21.19 2.08
CA LYS A 108 -6.34 -20.94 1.27
C LYS A 108 -6.24 -19.56 0.61
N HIS A 109 -7.19 -19.27 -0.28
CA HIS A 109 -7.27 -17.98 -0.99
C HIS A 109 -5.95 -17.63 -1.70
N HIS A 110 -5.47 -18.60 -2.49
CA HIS A 110 -4.24 -18.43 -3.24
C HIS A 110 -4.35 -17.24 -4.20
N PHE A 111 -3.29 -16.46 -4.27
CA PHE A 111 -3.13 -15.43 -5.26
C PHE A 111 -2.88 -16.08 -6.62
N HIS A 112 -3.64 -15.65 -7.63
CA HIS A 112 -3.49 -16.07 -9.00
C HIS A 112 -3.15 -14.85 -9.85
N GLY A 113 -1.87 -14.69 -10.16
CA GLY A 113 -1.34 -13.53 -10.89
C GLY A 113 0.18 -13.47 -10.77
N TYR A 114 0.75 -12.32 -11.11
CA TYR A 114 2.20 -12.07 -11.02
C TYR A 114 2.49 -11.00 -9.97
N LEU A 115 3.59 -11.15 -9.25
CA LEU A 115 4.11 -10.17 -8.31
C LEU A 115 5.58 -9.94 -8.63
N ALA A 116 6.01 -8.68 -8.58
CA ALA A 116 7.40 -8.28 -8.70
C ALA A 116 7.66 -7.14 -7.72
N GLY A 117 8.86 -7.11 -7.11
CA GLY A 117 9.29 -6.02 -6.24
C GLY A 117 8.46 -5.86 -4.96
N LEU A 118 8.52 -6.83 -4.06
CA LEU A 118 7.89 -6.71 -2.73
C LEU A 118 8.88 -6.14 -1.71
N SER A 119 8.52 -5.01 -1.10
CA SER A 119 9.26 -4.38 -0.01
C SER A 119 8.32 -4.07 1.16
N VAL A 120 8.79 -4.32 2.39
CA VAL A 120 8.08 -3.98 3.62
C VAL A 120 9.01 -3.14 4.49
N LEU A 121 8.62 -1.89 4.72
CA LEU A 121 9.37 -0.96 5.57
C LEU A 121 8.75 -0.93 6.96
N LEU A 122 9.47 -1.46 7.95
CA LEU A 122 9.05 -1.38 9.34
C LEU A 122 9.52 -0.05 9.95
N HIS A 123 8.62 0.63 10.66
CA HIS A 123 8.89 1.89 11.39
C HIS A 123 9.34 3.06 10.50
N LYS A 124 9.16 2.96 9.18
CA LYS A 124 9.52 3.99 8.20
C LYS A 124 8.45 4.08 7.14
N MET A 125 8.30 5.25 6.56
CA MET A 125 7.47 5.50 5.38
C MET A 125 8.37 5.93 4.23
N GLU A 126 8.07 5.44 3.03
CA GLU A 126 8.79 5.85 1.83
C GLU A 126 8.42 7.28 1.45
N LYS A 127 9.35 8.02 0.85
CA LYS A 127 9.09 9.38 0.38
C LYS A 127 8.20 9.36 -0.85
N PRO A 128 7.22 10.28 -0.98
CA PRO A 128 6.38 10.38 -2.18
C PRO A 128 7.20 10.52 -3.48
N ASP A 129 8.31 11.25 -3.44
CA ASP A 129 9.17 11.46 -4.61
C ASP A 129 9.86 10.16 -5.06
N VAL A 130 10.24 9.29 -4.11
CA VAL A 130 10.80 7.97 -4.40
C VAL A 130 9.73 7.08 -5.04
N LEU A 131 8.50 7.08 -4.50
CA LEU A 131 7.38 6.33 -5.06
C LEU A 131 7.02 6.82 -6.47
N SER A 132 7.08 8.13 -6.71
CA SER A 132 6.88 8.71 -8.04
C SER A 132 8.00 8.31 -9.00
N CYS A 133 9.26 8.39 -8.56
CA CYS A 133 10.44 8.02 -9.33
C CYS A 133 10.40 6.55 -9.77
N LEU A 134 10.03 5.63 -8.87
CA LEU A 134 9.92 4.19 -9.18
C LEU A 134 8.97 3.89 -10.34
N HIS A 135 7.87 4.64 -10.46
CA HIS A 135 6.92 4.48 -11.57
C HIS A 135 7.28 5.30 -12.81
N LYS A 136 7.97 6.44 -12.66
CA LYS A 136 8.50 7.24 -13.78
C LYS A 136 9.60 6.45 -14.48
N CYS A 137 9.23 5.42 -15.23
CA CYS A 137 10.13 4.59 -16.00
C CYS A 137 10.52 5.31 -17.29
N LYS A 138 11.51 6.21 -17.24
CA LYS A 138 12.63 6.32 -18.21
C LYS A 138 13.78 7.03 -17.49
N GLU A 139 15.02 6.59 -17.71
CA GLU A 139 16.16 7.51 -17.53
C GLU A 139 15.85 8.77 -18.36
N SER A 140 15.61 9.88 -17.68
CA SER A 140 15.37 11.16 -18.31
C SER A 140 16.24 12.19 -17.61
N LEU A 141 16.88 13.05 -18.40
CA LEU A 141 17.53 14.25 -17.87
C LEU A 141 16.43 15.21 -17.42
N GLU A 142 16.29 15.40 -16.11
CA GLU A 142 15.45 16.48 -15.58
C GLU A 142 16.18 17.81 -15.79
N VAL A 143 15.44 18.82 -16.25
CA VAL A 143 15.98 20.17 -16.35
C VAL A 143 16.21 20.69 -14.91
N PRO A 144 17.45 21.02 -14.52
CA PRO A 144 17.72 21.56 -13.19
C PRO A 144 16.94 22.85 -12.94
N ALA A 145 16.60 23.09 -11.67
CA ALA A 145 15.99 24.35 -11.26
C ALA A 145 16.87 25.54 -11.68
N MET A 146 16.24 26.66 -12.07
CA MET A 146 16.95 27.83 -12.59
C MET A 146 17.98 28.40 -11.60
N GLU A 147 17.76 28.17 -10.31
CA GLU A 147 18.64 28.55 -9.20
C GLU A 147 19.97 27.77 -9.16
N LEU A 148 20.04 26.63 -9.84
CA LEU A 148 21.25 25.82 -9.98
C LEU A 148 22.05 26.19 -11.24
N LEU A 149 21.56 27.12 -12.06
CA LEU A 149 22.25 27.59 -13.26
C LEU A 149 23.20 28.74 -12.90
N GLU A 150 24.49 28.54 -13.14
CA GLU A 150 25.48 29.60 -12.98
C GLU A 150 25.38 30.65 -14.10
N PRO A 151 25.77 31.91 -13.86
CA PRO A 151 25.79 32.94 -14.89
C PRO A 151 26.62 32.49 -16.10
N GLY A 152 25.98 32.42 -17.28
CA GLY A 152 26.60 31.95 -18.52
C GLY A 152 26.32 30.49 -18.88
N MET A 153 25.58 29.74 -18.04
CA MET A 153 25.06 28.43 -18.43
C MET A 153 23.88 28.57 -19.39
N GLU A 154 23.95 27.89 -20.54
CA GLU A 154 22.83 27.73 -21.47
C GLU A 154 22.29 26.31 -21.42
N LEU A 155 20.98 26.19 -21.32
CA LEU A 155 20.29 24.91 -21.27
C LEU A 155 19.51 24.67 -22.55
N LEU A 156 19.98 23.72 -23.35
CA LEU A 156 19.37 23.35 -24.63
C LEU A 156 18.56 22.07 -24.45
N THR A 157 17.27 22.12 -24.79
CA THR A 157 16.38 20.94 -24.74
C THR A 157 15.97 20.54 -26.15
N ASN A 158 16.07 19.25 -26.48
CA ASN A 158 15.67 18.70 -27.79
C ASN A 158 14.15 18.41 -27.88
N SER A 159 13.33 19.20 -27.20
CA SER A 159 11.89 18.96 -26.97
C SER A 159 11.01 19.07 -28.22
N GLY A 160 11.58 19.05 -29.43
CA GLY A 160 10.90 19.32 -30.71
C GLY A 160 11.02 18.21 -31.77
N MET A 161 11.29 16.95 -31.38
CA MET A 161 11.23 15.81 -32.30
C MET A 161 10.33 14.71 -31.73
N ASN A 162 9.02 14.97 -31.73
CA ASN A 162 7.88 14.04 -31.92
C ASN A 162 6.58 14.67 -31.45
#